data_AF-A0A4U3AWP8-F1
#
_entry.id   AF-A0A4U3AWP8-F1
#
_cell.length_a   1.000
_cell.length_b   1.000
_cell.length_c   1.000
_cell.angle_alpha   90.00
_cell.angle_beta   90.00
_cell.angle_gamma   90.00
#
_symmetry.space_group_name_H-M   'P 1'
#
loop_
_entity.id
_entity.type
_entity.pdbx_description
1 polymer ?
#
loop_
_entity_poly.entity_id
_entity_poly.type
_entity_poly.pdbx_seq_one_letter_code
_entity_poly.pdbx_strand_id
1 'polypeptide(L)'
;LLHGMNILEEFGIKYEAVTLRGDSQVVLQQLAGEWPCYDEHLNHYLDQIEQKAKQMKLKLVCEPISRKQNKEAHQLATQALEGTVIDSHKEITE
;
A
#
# COMPACT_ATOMS: atom_id res chain seq x y z
N LEU A 1 0.82 -2.83 -2.26
CA LEU A 1 1.28 -1.53 -1.70
C LEU A 1 2.03 -0.70 -2.74
N LEU A 2 3.17 -1.19 -3.27
CA LEU A 2 3.95 -0.45 -4.28
C LEU A 2 3.13 0.01 -5.51
N HIS A 3 2.31 -0.88 -6.07
CA HIS A 3 1.41 -0.53 -7.19
C HIS A 3 0.42 0.59 -6.83
N GLY A 4 -0.13 0.57 -5.61
CA GLY A 4 -1.03 1.60 -5.12
C GLY A 4 -0.37 2.99 -5.06
N MET A 5 0.92 3.05 -4.74
CA MET A 5 1.63 4.33 -4.78
C MET A 5 1.96 4.80 -6.19
N ASN A 6 2.27 3.90 -7.13
CA ASN A 6 2.41 4.30 -8.53
C ASN A 6 1.12 4.95 -9.04
N ILE A 7 -0.03 4.39 -8.66
CA ILE A 7 -1.32 4.99 -8.95
C ILE A 7 -1.42 6.39 -8.33
N LEU A 8 -1.08 6.57 -7.05
CA LEU A 8 -1.10 7.90 -6.42
C LEU A 8 -0.18 8.90 -7.15
N GLU A 9 0.97 8.43 -7.65
CA GLU A 9 1.93 9.22 -8.42
C GLU A 9 1.37 9.63 -9.78
N GLU A 10 0.70 8.72 -10.48
CA GLU A 10 -0.02 9.01 -11.72
C GLU A 10 -1.15 10.02 -11.53
N PHE A 11 -1.81 10.01 -10.37
CA PHE A 11 -2.84 10.99 -10.01
C PHE A 11 -2.25 12.33 -9.56
N GLY A 12 -0.92 12.43 -9.38
CA GLY A 12 -0.25 13.65 -8.97
C GLY A 12 -0.53 14.07 -7.52
N ILE A 13 -0.99 13.15 -6.66
CA ILE A 13 -1.27 13.41 -5.24
C ILE A 13 0.07 13.70 -4.54
N LYS A 14 0.18 14.85 -3.87
CA LYS A 14 1.38 15.27 -3.14
C LYS A 14 0.98 15.97 -1.85
N TYR A 15 1.84 15.92 -0.84
CA TYR A 15 1.63 16.59 0.47
C TYR A 15 0.45 16.09 1.31
N GLU A 16 -0.08 14.91 1.03
CA GLU A 16 -1.24 14.35 1.73
C GLU A 16 -0.86 13.17 2.63
N ALA A 17 -1.70 12.89 3.64
CA ALA A 17 -1.54 11.72 4.50
C ALA A 17 -2.24 10.52 3.86
N VAL A 18 -1.49 9.44 3.63
CA VAL A 18 -1.98 8.21 3.00
C VAL A 18 -1.98 7.10 4.03
N THR A 19 -3.18 6.62 4.37
CA THR A 19 -3.34 5.49 5.29
C THR A 19 -3.26 4.17 4.54
N LEU A 20 -2.18 3.43 4.75
CA LEU A 20 -1.97 2.09 4.23
C LEU A 20 -2.64 1.08 5.17
N ARG A 21 -3.71 0.45 4.68
CA ARG A 21 -4.44 -0.59 5.39
C ARG A 21 -4.13 -1.96 4.80
N GLY A 22 -3.87 -2.95 5.65
CA GLY A 22 -3.66 -4.33 5.23
C GLY A 22 -3.81 -5.32 6.38
N ASP A 23 -3.92 -6.61 6.05
CA ASP A 23 -4.03 -7.68 7.05
C ASP A 23 -2.67 -8.21 7.53
N SER A 24 -1.59 -7.85 6.85
CA SER A 24 -0.23 -8.26 7.21
C SER A 24 0.42 -7.28 8.16
N GLN A 25 0.20 -7.49 9.47
CA GLN A 25 0.69 -6.61 10.54
C GLN A 25 2.23 -6.47 10.53
N VAL A 26 2.95 -7.54 10.15
CA VAL A 26 4.42 -7.53 10.08
C VAL A 26 4.90 -6.53 9.05
N VAL A 27 4.38 -6.62 7.82
CA VAL A 27 4.76 -5.70 6.72
C VAL A 27 4.42 -4.26 7.08
N LEU A 28 3.26 -4.02 7.69
CA LEU A 28 2.84 -2.69 8.11
C LEU A 28 3.75 -2.10 9.20
N GLN A 29 4.11 -2.88 10.21
CA GLN A 29 5.02 -2.42 11.28
C GLN A 29 6.45 -2.20 10.76
N GLN A 30 6.91 -3.00 9.79
CA GLN A 30 8.20 -2.78 9.14
C GLN A 30 8.19 -1.50 8.30
N LEU A 31 7.09 -1.23 7.58
CA LEU A 31 6.92 -0.02 6.79
C LEU A 31 6.71 1.24 7.65
N ALA A 32 6.13 1.08 8.84
CA ALA A 32 6.07 2.12 9.86
C ALA A 32 7.43 2.42 10.52
N GLY A 33 8.45 1.59 10.26
CA GLY A 33 9.75 1.67 10.92
C GLY A 33 9.75 1.20 12.38
N GLU A 34 8.66 0.58 12.86
CA GLU A 34 8.57 0.04 14.22
C GLU A 34 9.34 -1.28 14.35
N TRP A 35 9.36 -2.11 13.30
CA TRP A 35 9.95 -3.45 13.33
C TRP A 35 11.14 -3.56 12.38
N PRO A 36 12.26 -4.18 12.79
CA PRO A 36 13.38 -4.42 11.90
C PRO A 36 13.01 -5.40 10.78
N CYS A 37 13.45 -5.09 9.57
CA CYS A 37 13.30 -5.96 8.41
C CYS A 37 14.61 -6.73 8.18
N TYR A 38 14.57 -8.05 8.38
CA TYR A 38 15.74 -8.92 8.20
C TYR A 38 15.87 -9.47 6.77
N ASP A 39 14.80 -9.36 5.99
CA ASP A 39 14.74 -9.91 4.64
C ASP A 39 15.15 -8.82 3.64
N GLU A 40 16.27 -9.02 2.94
CA GLU A 40 16.84 -8.01 2.04
C GLU A 40 15.88 -7.66 0.89
N HIS A 41 15.15 -8.65 0.37
CA HIS A 41 14.15 -8.42 -0.67
C HIS A 41 13.04 -7.53 -0.12
N LEU A 42 12.50 -7.87 1.04
CA LEU A 42 11.42 -7.09 1.66
C LEU A 42 11.90 -5.67 2.00
N ASN A 43 13.12 -5.53 2.52
CA ASN A 43 13.73 -4.24 2.83
C ASN A 43 13.87 -3.35 1.58
N HIS A 44 14.32 -3.91 0.46
CA HIS A 44 14.37 -3.17 -0.81
C HIS A 44 12.98 -2.73 -1.30
N TYR A 45 11.96 -3.57 -1.10
CA TYR A 45 10.58 -3.20 -1.41
C TYR A 45 10.06 -2.06 -0.52
N LEU A 46 10.36 -2.10 0.79
CA LEU A 46 9.97 -1.05 1.73
C LEU A 46 10.68 0.27 1.40
N ASP A 47 11.98 0.23 1.11
CA ASP A 47 12.76 1.41 0.74
C ASP A 47 12.20 2.07 -0.54
N GLN A 48 11.84 1.30 -1.56
CA GLN A 48 11.17 1.84 -2.75
C GLN A 48 9.84 2.52 -2.41
N ILE A 49 9.09 1.98 -1.45
CA ILE A 49 7.83 2.58 -1.01
C ILE A 49 8.08 3.89 -0.24
N GLU A 50 9.05 3.91 0.67
CA GLU A 50 9.41 5.13 1.40
C GLU A 50 9.97 6.21 0.47
N GLN A 51 10.83 5.85 -0.48
CA GLN A 51 11.42 6.78 -1.43
C GLN A 51 10.35 7.49 -2.26
N LYS A 52 9.41 6.73 -2.84
CA LYS A 52 8.31 7.30 -3.62
C LYS A 52 7.39 8.17 -2.77
N ALA A 53 7.02 7.71 -1.57
CA ALA A 53 6.23 8.54 -0.66
C ALA A 53 6.96 9.84 -0.29
N LYS A 54 8.28 9.78 -0.05
CA LYS A 54 9.11 10.95 0.25
C LYS A 54 9.26 11.89 -0.95
N GLN A 55 9.39 11.37 -2.17
CA GLN A 55 9.39 12.15 -3.40
C GLN A 55 8.06 12.92 -3.58
N MET A 56 6.95 12.28 -3.23
CA MET A 56 5.61 12.87 -3.27
C MET A 56 5.28 13.69 -2.00
N LYS A 57 6.17 13.68 -1.00
CA LYS A 57 5.99 14.26 0.35
C LYS A 57 4.70 13.79 1.03
N LEU A 58 4.37 12.52 0.85
CA LEU A 58 3.23 11.87 1.47
C LEU A 58 3.59 11.42 2.89
N LYS A 59 2.62 11.51 3.79
CA LYS A 59 2.73 10.93 5.13
C LYS A 59 2.09 9.55 5.13
N LEU A 60 2.90 8.49 5.06
CA LEU A 60 2.41 7.11 5.14
C LEU A 60 2.02 6.79 6.58
N VAL A 61 0.78 6.34 6.79
CA VAL A 61 0.29 5.85 8.07
C VAL A 61 -0.09 4.39 7.90
N CYS A 62 0.58 3.49 8.60
CA CYS A 62 0.29 2.06 8.48
C CYS A 62 -0.74 1.65 9.54
N GLU A 63 -1.89 1.14 9.11
CA GLU A 63 -2.96 0.71 10.02
C GLU A 63 -3.31 -0.77 9.74
N PRO A 64 -2.98 -1.68 10.66
CA PRO A 64 -3.36 -3.08 10.52
C PRO A 64 -4.87 -3.22 10.65
N ILE A 65 -5.51 -3.79 9.63
CA ILE A 65 -6.95 -4.05 9.61
C ILE A 65 -7.21 -5.55 9.67
N SER A 66 -8.38 -5.93 10.18
CA SER A 66 -8.77 -7.34 10.19
C SER A 66 -8.97 -7.86 8.77
N ARG A 67 -8.65 -9.13 8.52
CA ARG A 67 -8.83 -9.81 7.21
C ARG A 67 -10.24 -9.68 6.62
N LYS A 68 -11.25 -9.51 7.47
CA LYS A 68 -12.65 -9.25 7.07
C LYS A 68 -12.82 -7.92 6.34
N GLN A 69 -12.04 -6.90 6.69
CA GLN A 69 -12.01 -5.59 6.02
C GLN A 69 -11.11 -5.60 4.79
N ASN A 70 -10.10 -6.49 4.72
CA ASN A 70 -9.24 -6.62 3.54
C ASN A 70 -9.82 -7.55 2.45
N LYS A 71 -11.11 -7.85 2.51
CA LYS A 71 -11.74 -8.84 1.62
C LYS A 71 -11.77 -8.37 0.16
N GLU A 72 -12.02 -7.08 -0.06
CA GLU A 72 -12.03 -6.48 -1.39
C GLU A 72 -10.66 -6.54 -2.06
N ALA A 73 -9.58 -6.16 -1.34
CA ALA A 73 -8.23 -6.27 -1.89
C ALA A 73 -7.84 -7.72 -2.20
N HIS A 74 -8.26 -8.67 -1.35
CA HIS A 74 -8.04 -10.10 -1.60
C HIS A 74 -8.81 -10.58 -2.84
N GLN A 75 -10.06 -10.12 -3.03
CA GLN A 75 -10.84 -10.42 -4.24
C GLN A 75 -10.18 -9.84 -5.49
N LEU A 76 -9.78 -8.56 -5.47
CA LEU A 76 -9.11 -7.92 -6.62
C LEU A 76 -7.79 -8.62 -6.98
N ALA A 77 -6.98 -9.00 -5.98
CA ALA A 77 -5.75 -9.77 -6.21
C ALA A 77 -6.03 -11.16 -6.79
N THR A 78 -7.09 -11.82 -6.33
CA THR A 78 -7.53 -13.12 -6.87
C THR A 78 -7.99 -12.98 -8.32
N GLN A 79 -8.78 -11.95 -8.63
CA GLN A 79 -9.23 -11.64 -9.98
C GLN A 79 -8.06 -11.33 -10.94
N ALA A 80 -7.02 -10.64 -10.44
CA ALA A 80 -5.79 -10.40 -11.19
C ALA A 80 -5.07 -11.71 -11.55
N LEU A 81 -4.99 -12.64 -10.60
CA LEU A 81 -4.39 -13.96 -10.79
C LEU A 81 -5.22 -14.82 -11.75
N GLU A 82 -6.55 -14.67 -11.74
CA GLU A 82 -7.47 -15.36 -12.65
C GLU A 82 -7.57 -14.69 -14.04
N GLY A 83 -6.86 -13.58 -14.29
CA GLY A 83 -6.83 -12.90 -15.58
C GLY A 83 -8.12 -12.13 -15.92
N THR A 84 -8.97 -11.85 -14.92
CA THR A 84 -10.19 -11.05 -15.09
C THR A 84 -9.84 -9.56 -15.06
N VAL A 85 -10.43 -8.78 -15.97
CA VAL A 85 -10.22 -7.32 -16.06
C VAL A 85 -10.68 -6.68 -14.75
N ILE A 86 -9.73 -6.07 -14.04
CA ILE A 86 -9.96 -5.51 -12.71
C ILE A 86 -10.53 -4.10 -12.86
N ASP A 87 -11.84 -3.92 -12.68
CA ASP A 87 -12.46 -2.60 -12.58
C ASP A 87 -12.39 -2.13 -11.11
N SER A 88 -11.29 -1.50 -10.73
CA SER A 88 -11.13 -0.93 -9.39
C SER A 88 -11.98 0.34 -9.28
N HIS A 89 -13.08 0.30 -8.52
CA HIS A 89 -13.82 1.51 -8.15
C HIS A 89 -12.96 2.38 -7.23
N LYS A 90 -12.68 3.62 -7.66
CA LYS A 90 -11.97 4.62 -6.87
C LYS A 90 -12.98 5.66 -6.39
N GLU A 91 -13.27 5.68 -5.11
CA GLU A 91 -14.08 6.72 -4.48
C GLU A 91 -13.12 7.78 -3.89
N ILE A 92 -13.22 9.01 -4.39
CA ILE A 92 -12.55 10.18 -3.81
C ILE A 92 -13.63 10.90 -3.02
N THR A 93 -13.61 10.79 -1.70
CA THR A 93 -14.52 11.54 -0.84
C THR A 93 -13.91 12.93 -0.61
N GLU A 94 -14.63 13.97 -1.05
CA GLU A 94 -14.34 15.40 -0.83
C GLU A 94 -14.56 15.85 0.62
#